data_AF-A0A6J2THD9-F1
#
_entry.id   AF-A0A6J2THD9-F1
#
_cell.length_a   1.000
_cell.length_b   1.000
_cell.length_c   1.000
_cell.angle_alpha   90.00
_cell.angle_beta   90.00
_cell.angle_gamma   90.00
#
_symmetry.space_group_name_H-M   'P 1'
#
loop_
_entity.id
_entity.type
_entity.pdbx_description
1 polymer ?
#
loop_
_entity_poly.entity_id
_entity_poly.type
_entity_poly.pdbx_seq_one_letter_code
_entity_poly.pdbx_strand_id
1 'polypeptide(L)'
;MSINLRTVYAFAREMYPKITTEPIQYGTAGFRGKAEFLDSVMFRMGVLATLRSRFRGGSVIGVMITASHNPEPDNGVKLIDPKGEMLEPSWETIATDLVNVSDQDLEQQVAKIIKDNQIDVASSSHVYVGMDNRYHSPRLLKAVSDGVIALKGNVREFGIVTTPMMHYFVVSANTKEAYGKPTEEGYYKKLISAFEELRDGCLEKGNYRNYLVFDGANGVGARKMLQFIKRMNKSLDITVINQGIGSGKINEDCGADYVKVQQRPPKSMPSVEPFTRCVSVDGDADRVVYFFTDDSGQFHLLDGDRIATLVAGYLMDLIKSCEINLRLGLVQTAYANGASTDYIENELKVPVSCVPTGVKHLHHKALEYDVGIYFEANGHGTIVFSDYAKSVIAQAVTTNPKAKTLLLLIDLINETVGDAISDMLLVETILNHKGWDVKDWISTYNDLPNRQLKIKVKDRNVITTTDAERICVKPVGLQDEINMAVSNYKRGRAFVRPSGTEDVVRVYAEAATKEDTENLSYEVGLLVQRLAGGVGPELTKPNNAHL
;
A
#
# COMPACT_ATOMS: atom_id res chain seq x y z
N MET A 1 24.19 -23.18 -23.61
CA MET A 1 25.14 -22.04 -23.68
C MET A 1 25.46 -21.60 -22.26
N SER A 2 26.74 -21.41 -21.91
CA SER A 2 27.11 -20.85 -20.60
C SER A 2 26.95 -19.33 -20.62
N ILE A 3 26.25 -18.75 -19.64
CA ILE A 3 26.20 -17.30 -19.48
C ILE A 3 27.53 -16.79 -18.91
N ASN A 4 28.09 -15.73 -19.50
CA ASN A 4 29.32 -15.13 -19.00
C ASN A 4 28.98 -14.22 -17.81
N LEU A 5 29.25 -14.69 -16.59
CA LEU A 5 28.98 -13.94 -15.37
C LEU A 5 30.09 -12.94 -15.01
N ARG A 6 31.23 -12.94 -15.72
CA ARG A 6 32.29 -11.94 -15.51
C ARG A 6 31.81 -10.51 -15.77
N THR A 7 30.84 -10.33 -16.67
CA THR A 7 30.23 -9.02 -16.90
C THR A 7 29.49 -8.51 -15.67
N VAL A 8 28.79 -9.40 -14.95
CA VAL A 8 28.12 -9.05 -13.68
C VAL A 8 29.15 -8.60 -12.64
N TYR A 9 30.24 -9.34 -12.51
CA TYR A 9 31.34 -8.99 -11.61
C TYR A 9 31.99 -7.64 -11.96
N ALA A 10 32.30 -7.42 -13.25
CA ALA A 10 32.95 -6.20 -13.71
C ALA A 10 32.08 -4.95 -13.42
N PHE A 11 30.79 -5.00 -13.75
CA PHE A 11 29.86 -3.91 -13.46
C PHE A 11 29.74 -3.64 -11.96
N ALA A 12 29.56 -4.69 -11.15
CA ALA A 12 29.47 -4.55 -9.70
C ALA A 12 30.71 -3.86 -9.14
N ARG A 13 31.91 -4.34 -9.47
CA ARG A 13 33.15 -3.80 -8.90
C ARG A 13 33.49 -2.38 -9.39
N GLU A 14 33.26 -2.10 -10.67
CA GLU A 14 33.77 -0.87 -11.30
C GLU A 14 32.73 0.27 -11.31
N MET A 15 31.44 -0.06 -11.33
CA MET A 15 30.37 0.93 -11.45
C MET A 15 29.49 1.01 -10.19
N TYR A 16 29.27 -0.13 -9.51
CA TYR A 16 28.31 -0.24 -8.41
C TYR A 16 28.88 -0.95 -7.18
N PRO A 17 30.06 -0.53 -6.66
CA PRO A 17 30.74 -1.23 -5.59
C PRO A 17 29.86 -1.27 -4.34
N LYS A 18 29.87 -2.41 -3.64
CA LYS A 18 29.17 -2.52 -2.36
C LYS A 18 29.92 -1.70 -1.31
N ILE A 19 29.31 -0.60 -0.88
CA ILE A 19 29.87 0.31 0.14
C ILE A 19 29.32 0.07 1.56
N THR A 20 28.28 -0.75 1.71
CA THR A 20 27.68 -1.06 3.01
C THR A 20 28.37 -2.24 3.68
N THR A 21 28.71 -2.07 4.97
CA THR A 21 29.25 -3.14 5.82
C THR A 21 28.15 -3.90 6.55
N GLU A 22 27.05 -3.21 6.90
CA GLU A 22 25.91 -3.81 7.58
C GLU A 22 25.04 -4.63 6.62
N PRO A 23 24.54 -5.80 7.06
CA PRO A 23 23.57 -6.58 6.28
C PRO A 23 22.29 -5.80 5.98
N ILE A 24 21.79 -5.90 4.76
CA ILE A 24 20.51 -5.30 4.32
C ILE A 24 19.50 -6.43 4.06
N GLN A 25 18.30 -6.32 4.63
CA GLN A 25 17.25 -7.33 4.49
C GLN A 25 16.16 -6.89 3.52
N TYR A 26 15.65 -7.83 2.71
CA TYR A 26 14.44 -7.61 1.91
C TYR A 26 13.24 -7.60 2.86
N GLY A 27 12.62 -6.43 3.03
CA GLY A 27 11.47 -6.26 3.92
C GLY A 27 10.13 -6.54 3.22
N THR A 28 9.03 -6.24 3.92
CA THR A 28 7.66 -6.39 3.41
C THR A 28 7.43 -5.70 2.07
N ALA A 29 8.15 -4.60 1.81
CA ALA A 29 8.06 -3.79 0.61
C ALA A 29 9.43 -3.60 -0.06
N GLY A 30 10.25 -4.66 -0.09
CA GLY A 30 11.55 -4.68 -0.74
C GLY A 30 12.67 -4.08 0.09
N PHE A 31 13.76 -3.67 -0.58
CA PHE A 31 14.86 -2.97 0.06
C PHE A 31 14.54 -1.48 0.17
N ARG A 32 14.80 -0.89 1.35
CA ARG A 32 14.64 0.54 1.60
C ARG A 32 15.77 1.04 2.49
N GLY A 33 16.21 2.27 2.26
CA GLY A 33 17.25 2.91 3.04
C GLY A 33 17.68 4.23 2.44
N LYS A 34 18.77 4.81 2.95
CA LYS A 34 19.35 6.04 2.38
C LYS A 34 19.81 5.79 0.96
N ALA A 35 19.41 6.67 0.04
CA ALA A 35 19.62 6.47 -1.38
C ALA A 35 21.09 6.34 -1.79
N GLU A 36 22.00 6.99 -1.04
CA GLU A 36 23.44 6.95 -1.26
C GLU A 36 24.05 5.55 -1.11
N PHE A 37 23.38 4.64 -0.41
CA PHE A 37 23.85 3.26 -0.18
C PHE A 37 23.18 2.21 -1.07
N LEU A 38 22.31 2.62 -2.00
CA LEU A 38 21.45 1.68 -2.72
C LEU A 38 21.94 1.27 -4.11
N ASP A 39 23.00 1.86 -4.66
CA ASP A 39 23.45 1.56 -6.03
C ASP A 39 23.77 0.09 -6.27
N SER A 40 24.56 -0.51 -5.39
CA SER A 40 24.89 -1.95 -5.45
C SER A 40 23.65 -2.83 -5.29
N VAL A 41 22.70 -2.42 -4.44
CA VAL A 41 21.40 -3.08 -4.24
C VAL A 41 20.58 -3.04 -5.54
N MET A 42 20.47 -1.87 -6.17
CA MET A 42 19.72 -1.67 -7.41
C MET A 42 20.28 -2.50 -8.55
N PHE A 43 21.60 -2.48 -8.74
CA PHE A 43 22.28 -3.29 -9.74
C PHE A 43 21.98 -4.78 -9.54
N ARG A 44 22.16 -5.27 -8.31
CA ARG A 44 21.89 -6.68 -7.96
C ARG A 44 20.41 -7.05 -8.11
N MET A 45 19.49 -6.11 -7.91
CA MET A 45 18.06 -6.33 -8.19
C MET A 45 17.74 -6.38 -9.69
N GLY A 46 18.44 -5.63 -10.54
CA GLY A 46 18.35 -5.81 -11.99
C GLY A 46 18.81 -7.19 -12.45
N VAL A 47 19.92 -7.68 -11.86
CA VAL A 47 20.41 -9.06 -12.07
C VAL A 47 19.35 -10.07 -11.62
N LEU A 48 18.81 -9.93 -10.41
CA LEU A 48 17.82 -10.86 -9.88
C LEU A 48 16.50 -10.86 -10.68
N ALA A 49 15.99 -9.68 -11.06
CA ALA A 49 14.77 -9.57 -11.87
C ALA A 49 14.92 -10.28 -13.22
N THR A 50 16.13 -10.23 -13.80
CA THR A 50 16.46 -10.96 -15.04
C THR A 50 16.41 -12.47 -14.83
N LEU A 51 17.00 -12.97 -13.74
CA LEU A 51 16.94 -14.39 -13.39
C LEU A 51 15.51 -14.84 -13.07
N ARG A 52 14.74 -14.01 -12.35
CA ARG A 52 13.34 -14.28 -12.04
C ARG A 52 12.50 -14.38 -13.32
N SER A 53 12.71 -13.49 -14.28
CA SER A 53 12.02 -13.55 -15.57
C SER A 53 12.28 -14.87 -16.31
N ARG A 54 13.55 -15.31 -16.37
CA ARG A 54 13.91 -16.62 -16.95
C ARG A 54 13.30 -17.80 -16.21
N PHE A 55 13.35 -17.76 -14.87
CA PHE A 55 12.71 -18.77 -14.02
C PHE A 55 11.19 -18.87 -14.26
N ARG A 56 10.55 -17.74 -14.56
CA ARG A 56 9.13 -17.65 -14.93
C ARG A 56 8.87 -17.82 -16.44
N GLY A 57 9.74 -18.55 -17.14
CA GLY A 57 9.57 -18.88 -18.56
C GLY A 57 9.62 -17.68 -19.50
N GLY A 58 10.37 -16.63 -19.13
CA GLY A 58 10.47 -15.39 -19.90
C GLY A 58 9.31 -14.41 -19.67
N SER A 59 8.50 -14.62 -18.64
CA SER A 59 7.47 -13.65 -18.24
C SER A 59 8.08 -12.29 -17.88
N VAL A 60 7.34 -11.22 -18.08
CA VAL A 60 7.73 -9.87 -17.66
C VAL A 60 7.77 -9.80 -16.14
N ILE A 61 8.88 -9.30 -15.60
CA ILE A 61 9.06 -8.95 -14.18
C ILE A 61 9.15 -7.44 -14.05
N GLY A 62 8.48 -6.86 -13.05
CA GLY A 62 8.56 -5.44 -12.76
C GLY A 62 9.60 -5.11 -11.70
N VAL A 63 10.19 -3.92 -11.82
CA VAL A 63 11.03 -3.29 -10.80
C VAL A 63 10.48 -1.88 -10.57
N MET A 64 10.04 -1.60 -9.35
CA MET A 64 9.58 -0.27 -8.95
C MET A 64 10.57 0.36 -7.98
N ILE A 65 11.11 1.52 -8.36
CA ILE A 65 12.08 2.28 -7.56
C ILE A 65 11.34 3.36 -6.79
N THR A 66 11.19 3.15 -5.48
CA THR A 66 10.52 4.07 -4.58
C THR A 66 10.75 3.69 -3.12
N ALA A 67 10.63 4.67 -2.23
CA ALA A 67 10.43 4.43 -0.80
C ALA A 67 9.04 4.85 -0.28
N SER A 68 8.04 5.06 -1.16
CA SER A 68 6.65 5.33 -0.75
C SER A 68 6.58 6.51 0.23
N HIS A 69 5.98 6.33 1.41
CA HIS A 69 5.85 7.31 2.49
C HIS A 69 7.15 7.73 3.20
N ASN A 70 8.30 7.08 2.94
CA ASN A 70 9.55 7.45 3.59
C ASN A 70 9.98 8.91 3.27
N PRO A 71 10.83 9.54 4.10
CA PRO A 71 11.40 10.86 3.82
C PRO A 71 12.22 10.91 2.52
N GLU A 72 12.35 12.08 1.90
CA GLU A 72 13.03 12.30 0.60
C GLU A 72 14.45 11.68 0.46
N PRO A 73 15.35 11.69 1.47
CA PRO A 73 16.69 11.12 1.34
C PRO A 73 16.72 9.59 1.18
N ASP A 74 15.61 8.92 1.52
CA ASP A 74 15.50 7.48 1.35
C ASP A 74 15.12 7.13 -0.09
N ASN A 75 15.39 5.90 -0.51
CA ASN A 75 14.80 5.30 -1.70
C ASN A 75 14.68 3.78 -1.47
N GLY A 76 14.22 3.04 -2.48
CA GLY A 76 14.03 1.61 -2.35
C GLY A 76 13.69 0.94 -3.67
N VAL A 77 13.59 -0.38 -3.62
CA VAL A 77 13.26 -1.21 -4.79
C VAL A 77 12.36 -2.37 -4.40
N LYS A 78 11.26 -2.51 -5.14
CA LYS A 78 10.29 -3.63 -5.06
C LYS A 78 10.35 -4.42 -6.36
N LEU A 79 10.36 -5.75 -6.28
CA LEU A 79 10.14 -6.63 -7.43
C LEU A 79 8.67 -7.03 -7.54
N ILE A 80 8.17 -7.10 -8.77
CA ILE A 80 6.77 -7.39 -9.11
C ILE A 80 6.75 -8.65 -10.00
N ASP A 81 6.02 -9.66 -9.56
CA ASP A 81 5.88 -10.94 -10.25
C ASP A 81 4.79 -10.89 -11.35
N PRO A 82 4.68 -11.93 -12.21
CA PRO A 82 3.95 -11.81 -13.47
C PRO A 82 2.46 -11.47 -13.39
N LYS A 83 1.78 -11.82 -12.30
CA LYS A 83 0.37 -11.48 -12.05
C LYS A 83 0.21 -10.16 -11.29
N GLY A 84 1.28 -9.37 -11.18
CA GLY A 84 1.27 -8.08 -10.50
C GLY A 84 1.36 -8.22 -8.98
N GLU A 85 1.59 -9.43 -8.49
CA GLU A 85 1.84 -9.70 -7.09
C GLU A 85 3.24 -9.23 -6.69
N MET A 86 3.42 -9.00 -5.39
CA MET A 86 4.76 -8.78 -4.83
C MET A 86 5.61 -10.04 -5.00
N LEU A 87 6.95 -9.87 -5.04
CA LEU A 87 7.90 -10.98 -5.12
C LEU A 87 7.55 -12.13 -4.16
N GLU A 88 7.57 -13.35 -4.71
CA GLU A 88 7.38 -14.59 -3.96
C GLU A 88 8.31 -14.68 -2.72
N PRO A 89 7.79 -15.06 -1.53
CA PRO A 89 8.56 -15.06 -0.29
C PRO A 89 9.88 -15.85 -0.33
N SER A 90 9.90 -16.99 -1.03
CA SER A 90 11.11 -17.82 -1.19
C SER A 90 12.24 -17.07 -1.92
N TRP A 91 11.90 -16.09 -2.75
CA TRP A 91 12.85 -15.27 -3.51
C TRP A 91 13.32 -14.02 -2.73
N GLU A 92 12.66 -13.65 -1.64
CA GLU A 92 13.10 -12.55 -0.77
C GLU A 92 14.40 -12.91 -0.03
N THR A 93 14.53 -14.17 0.40
CA THR A 93 15.79 -14.70 0.96
C THR A 93 16.89 -14.68 -0.10
N ILE A 94 16.59 -15.12 -1.32
CA ILE A 94 17.55 -15.08 -2.44
C ILE A 94 17.99 -13.63 -2.71
N ALA A 95 17.06 -12.67 -2.71
CA ALA A 95 17.36 -11.26 -2.87
C ALA A 95 18.27 -10.74 -1.75
N THR A 96 17.94 -11.08 -0.50
CA THR A 96 18.70 -10.72 0.69
C THR A 96 20.13 -11.27 0.63
N ASP A 97 20.30 -12.54 0.30
CA ASP A 97 21.62 -13.15 0.18
C ASP A 97 22.42 -12.50 -0.95
N LEU A 98 21.78 -12.26 -2.09
CA LEU A 98 22.41 -11.65 -3.26
C LEU A 98 22.93 -10.24 -2.98
N VAL A 99 22.20 -9.40 -2.24
CA VAL A 99 22.68 -8.04 -1.92
C VAL A 99 23.78 -8.02 -0.86
N ASN A 100 23.89 -9.08 -0.06
CA ASN A 100 24.82 -9.11 1.08
C ASN A 100 26.18 -9.73 0.77
N VAL A 101 26.30 -10.58 -0.26
CA VAL A 101 27.62 -11.12 -0.67
C VAL A 101 28.62 -10.02 -1.04
N SER A 102 29.92 -10.27 -0.89
CA SER A 102 30.95 -9.34 -1.35
C SER A 102 30.90 -9.21 -2.88
N ASP A 103 31.49 -8.15 -3.43
CA ASP A 103 31.59 -8.02 -4.89
C ASP A 103 32.44 -9.14 -5.50
N GLN A 104 33.40 -9.72 -4.74
CA GLN A 104 34.22 -10.85 -5.18
C GLN A 104 33.40 -12.15 -5.30
N ASP A 105 32.42 -12.33 -4.40
CA ASP A 105 31.60 -13.56 -4.35
C ASP A 105 30.34 -13.46 -5.21
N LEU A 106 30.05 -12.29 -5.79
CA LEU A 106 28.81 -12.04 -6.55
C LEU A 106 28.66 -12.99 -7.75
N GLU A 107 29.74 -13.26 -8.48
CA GLU A 107 29.72 -14.18 -9.62
C GLU A 107 29.28 -15.59 -9.19
N GLN A 108 29.86 -16.08 -8.10
CA GLN A 108 29.55 -17.39 -7.54
C GLN A 108 28.11 -17.45 -7.01
N GLN A 109 27.64 -16.38 -6.36
CA GLN A 109 26.28 -16.32 -5.84
C GLN A 109 25.25 -16.35 -6.98
N VAL A 110 25.49 -15.63 -8.08
CA VAL A 110 24.62 -15.67 -9.26
C VAL A 110 24.62 -17.07 -9.90
N ALA A 111 25.78 -17.70 -10.02
CA ALA A 111 25.89 -19.07 -10.53
C ALA A 111 25.12 -20.08 -9.64
N LYS A 112 25.18 -19.90 -8.32
CA LYS A 112 24.43 -20.69 -7.34
C LYS A 112 22.93 -20.54 -7.54
N ILE A 113 22.42 -19.30 -7.66
CA ILE A 113 20.99 -19.04 -7.90
C ILE A 113 20.50 -19.74 -9.18
N ILE A 114 21.28 -19.63 -10.27
CA ILE A 114 20.96 -20.28 -11.55
C ILE A 114 20.87 -21.80 -11.37
N LYS A 115 21.86 -22.41 -10.73
CA LYS A 115 21.93 -23.86 -10.53
C LYS A 115 20.80 -24.37 -9.64
N ASP A 116 20.61 -23.76 -8.47
CA ASP A 116 19.67 -24.24 -7.46
C ASP A 116 18.21 -24.10 -7.91
N ASN A 117 17.92 -23.09 -8.73
CA ASN A 117 16.58 -22.85 -9.28
C ASN A 117 16.42 -23.39 -10.71
N GLN A 118 17.40 -24.14 -11.23
CA GLN A 118 17.38 -24.76 -12.57
C GLN A 118 17.03 -23.76 -13.69
N ILE A 119 17.59 -22.55 -13.61
CA ILE A 119 17.25 -21.46 -14.53
C ILE A 119 17.89 -21.71 -15.89
N ASP A 120 17.08 -21.82 -16.93
CA ASP A 120 17.57 -21.83 -18.31
C ASP A 120 18.10 -20.44 -18.70
N VAL A 121 19.42 -20.28 -18.66
CA VAL A 121 20.09 -19.01 -19.00
C VAL A 121 19.99 -18.65 -20.49
N ALA A 122 19.57 -19.57 -21.36
CA ALA A 122 19.35 -19.29 -22.78
C ALA A 122 17.97 -18.66 -23.05
N SER A 123 17.03 -18.80 -22.11
CA SER A 123 15.70 -18.22 -22.24
C SER A 123 15.74 -16.68 -22.25
N SER A 124 14.81 -16.09 -23.00
CA SER A 124 14.63 -14.64 -23.00
C SER A 124 14.16 -14.16 -21.63
N SER A 125 14.49 -12.91 -21.32
CA SER A 125 14.06 -12.25 -20.09
C SER A 125 13.60 -10.84 -20.39
N HIS A 126 12.54 -10.41 -19.72
CA HIS A 126 11.90 -9.12 -19.92
C HIS A 126 11.68 -8.46 -18.57
N VAL A 127 12.27 -7.28 -18.38
CA VAL A 127 12.20 -6.52 -17.14
C VAL A 127 11.64 -5.14 -17.43
N TYR A 128 10.54 -4.79 -16.75
CA TYR A 128 9.95 -3.46 -16.81
C TYR A 128 10.41 -2.66 -15.60
N VAL A 129 10.88 -1.44 -15.81
CA VAL A 129 11.42 -0.60 -14.73
C VAL A 129 10.70 0.74 -14.71
N GLY A 130 10.21 1.13 -13.53
CA GLY A 130 9.62 2.43 -13.26
C GLY A 130 10.16 3.00 -11.95
N MET A 131 9.93 4.30 -11.76
CA MET A 131 10.40 5.00 -10.58
C MET A 131 9.43 6.09 -10.13
N ASP A 132 9.50 6.46 -8.86
CA ASP A 132 8.87 7.69 -8.37
C ASP A 132 9.65 8.95 -8.78
N ASN A 133 9.27 10.10 -8.23
CA ASN A 133 9.88 11.40 -8.52
C ASN A 133 11.00 11.82 -7.55
N ARG A 134 11.57 10.91 -6.75
CA ARG A 134 12.73 11.25 -5.90
C ARG A 134 13.94 11.62 -6.76
N TYR A 135 14.71 12.60 -6.31
CA TYR A 135 15.88 13.09 -7.04
C TYR A 135 16.92 11.99 -7.35
N HIS A 136 17.06 11.01 -6.46
CA HIS A 136 18.00 9.89 -6.62
C HIS A 136 17.51 8.83 -7.62
N SER A 137 16.21 8.78 -7.93
CA SER A 137 15.59 7.68 -8.68
C SER A 137 16.17 7.47 -10.09
N PRO A 138 16.46 8.50 -10.91
CA PRO A 138 17.05 8.30 -12.24
C PRO A 138 18.40 7.57 -12.22
N ARG A 139 19.25 7.88 -11.24
CA ARG A 139 20.55 7.21 -11.05
C ARG A 139 20.39 5.76 -10.63
N LEU A 140 19.46 5.50 -9.71
CA LEU A 140 19.14 4.15 -9.22
C LEU A 140 18.50 3.29 -10.32
N LEU A 141 17.68 3.89 -11.19
CA LEU A 141 17.11 3.24 -12.37
C LEU A 141 18.20 2.78 -13.33
N LYS A 142 19.20 3.63 -13.59
CA LYS A 142 20.37 3.23 -14.39
C LYS A 142 21.07 2.00 -13.81
N ALA A 143 21.24 1.93 -12.48
CA ALA A 143 21.84 0.78 -11.83
C ALA A 143 21.03 -0.50 -12.05
N VAL A 144 19.70 -0.45 -11.90
CA VAL A 144 18.82 -1.58 -12.23
C VAL A 144 18.98 -2.01 -13.70
N SER A 145 18.89 -1.06 -14.64
CA SER A 145 19.01 -1.34 -16.08
C SER A 145 20.35 -1.99 -16.43
N ASP A 146 21.44 -1.51 -15.86
CA ASP A 146 22.77 -2.09 -16.04
C ASP A 146 22.84 -3.53 -15.49
N GLY A 147 22.17 -3.81 -14.38
CA GLY A 147 22.03 -5.18 -13.85
C GLY A 147 21.30 -6.13 -14.81
N VAL A 148 20.25 -5.63 -15.48
CA VAL A 148 19.54 -6.39 -16.52
C VAL A 148 20.43 -6.65 -17.74
N ILE A 149 21.13 -5.61 -18.20
CA ILE A 149 22.03 -5.67 -19.36
C ILE A 149 23.23 -6.59 -19.09
N ALA A 150 23.75 -6.64 -17.86
CA ALA A 150 24.88 -7.50 -17.49
C ALA A 150 24.59 -8.99 -17.72
N LEU A 151 23.32 -9.41 -17.65
CA LEU A 151 22.86 -10.76 -17.98
C LEU A 151 22.21 -10.88 -19.37
N LYS A 152 22.38 -9.87 -20.24
CA LYS A 152 21.78 -9.77 -21.58
C LYS A 152 20.26 -9.85 -21.56
N GLY A 153 19.61 -9.32 -20.52
CA GLY A 153 18.16 -9.23 -20.45
C GLY A 153 17.61 -8.04 -21.24
N ASN A 154 16.32 -8.08 -21.56
CA ASN A 154 15.62 -6.97 -22.18
C ASN A 154 15.03 -6.08 -21.10
N VAL A 155 15.42 -4.81 -21.08
CA VAL A 155 14.86 -3.79 -20.19
C VAL A 155 13.93 -2.87 -20.95
N ARG A 156 12.78 -2.54 -20.35
CA ARG A 156 11.88 -1.48 -20.82
C ARG A 156 11.64 -0.50 -19.69
N GLU A 157 12.04 0.75 -19.89
CA GLU A 157 11.91 1.81 -18.91
C GLU A 157 10.62 2.61 -19.14
N PHE A 158 9.85 2.80 -18.07
CA PHE A 158 8.62 3.61 -18.06
C PHE A 158 8.82 5.00 -17.44
N GLY A 159 10.00 5.26 -16.87
CA GLY A 159 10.32 6.54 -16.24
C GLY A 159 9.50 6.78 -14.98
N ILE A 160 8.99 8.01 -14.82
CA ILE A 160 8.29 8.45 -13.60
C ILE A 160 6.84 7.96 -13.65
N VAL A 161 6.48 6.98 -12.81
CA VAL A 161 5.16 6.34 -12.73
C VAL A 161 4.80 6.03 -11.28
N THR A 162 3.50 5.85 -10.98
CA THR A 162 3.09 5.40 -9.64
C THR A 162 3.44 3.91 -9.46
N THR A 163 3.51 3.45 -8.21
CA THR A 163 3.65 2.02 -7.93
C THR A 163 2.53 1.20 -8.60
N PRO A 164 1.24 1.56 -8.47
CA PRO A 164 0.15 0.83 -9.14
C PRO A 164 0.24 0.76 -10.66
N MET A 165 0.72 1.81 -11.31
CA MET A 165 0.93 1.81 -12.77
C MET A 165 1.96 0.75 -13.18
N MET A 166 3.05 0.59 -12.41
CA MET A 166 4.03 -0.47 -12.68
C MET A 166 3.43 -1.86 -12.56
N HIS A 167 2.64 -2.12 -11.52
CA HIS A 167 1.95 -3.40 -11.37
C HIS A 167 0.97 -3.64 -12.52
N TYR A 168 0.20 -2.62 -12.92
CA TYR A 168 -0.68 -2.67 -14.09
C TYR A 168 0.07 -3.01 -15.39
N PHE A 169 1.24 -2.44 -15.65
CA PHE A 169 2.02 -2.73 -16.87
C PHE A 169 2.52 -4.17 -16.93
N VAL A 170 2.95 -4.71 -15.78
CA VAL A 170 3.43 -6.10 -15.68
C VAL A 170 2.30 -7.06 -16.01
N VAL A 171 1.14 -6.91 -15.36
CA VAL A 171 -0.02 -7.78 -15.59
C VAL A 171 -0.56 -7.64 -17.01
N SER A 172 -0.68 -6.41 -17.49
CA SER A 172 -1.11 -6.13 -18.86
C SER A 172 -0.22 -6.83 -19.89
N ALA A 173 1.11 -6.81 -19.71
CA ALA A 173 2.02 -7.49 -20.63
C ALA A 173 1.91 -9.02 -20.54
N ASN A 174 1.86 -9.58 -19.34
CA ASN A 174 1.83 -11.04 -19.15
C ASN A 174 0.47 -11.67 -19.50
N THR A 175 -0.61 -10.91 -19.42
CA THR A 175 -1.95 -11.33 -19.84
C THR A 175 -2.20 -11.08 -21.33
N LYS A 176 -1.18 -10.68 -22.11
CA LYS A 176 -1.29 -10.35 -23.54
C LYS A 176 -2.38 -9.31 -23.81
N GLU A 177 -2.36 -8.26 -23.00
CA GLU A 177 -3.27 -7.13 -23.01
C GLU A 177 -4.73 -7.42 -22.58
N ALA A 178 -5.02 -8.62 -22.07
CA ALA A 178 -6.37 -8.93 -21.56
C ALA A 178 -6.75 -8.11 -20.32
N TYR A 179 -5.78 -7.73 -19.47
CA TYR A 179 -6.02 -6.83 -18.33
C TYR A 179 -6.05 -5.34 -18.73
N GLY A 180 -5.53 -5.01 -19.91
CA GLY A 180 -5.32 -3.65 -20.39
C GLY A 180 -4.03 -3.50 -21.19
N LYS A 181 -3.81 -2.32 -21.77
CA LYS A 181 -2.61 -2.05 -22.57
C LYS A 181 -1.44 -1.61 -21.67
N PRO A 182 -0.24 -2.21 -21.76
CA PRO A 182 0.91 -1.91 -20.87
C PRO A 182 1.59 -0.56 -21.22
N THR A 183 0.85 0.53 -21.06
CA THR A 183 1.25 1.92 -21.31
C THR A 183 0.50 2.85 -20.36
N GLU A 184 1.06 4.02 -20.04
CA GLU A 184 0.33 5.02 -19.22
C GLU A 184 -1.06 5.34 -19.79
N GLU A 185 -1.18 5.49 -21.11
CA GLU A 185 -2.46 5.79 -21.74
C GLU A 185 -3.46 4.64 -21.67
N GLY A 186 -2.97 3.39 -21.57
CA GLY A 186 -3.83 2.23 -21.34
C GLY A 186 -4.43 2.26 -19.95
N TYR A 187 -3.60 2.61 -18.95
CA TYR A 187 -4.00 2.79 -17.56
C TYR A 187 -5.03 3.93 -17.41
N TYR A 188 -4.74 5.13 -17.94
CA TYR A 188 -5.68 6.25 -17.90
C TYR A 188 -7.00 5.90 -18.57
N LYS A 189 -6.94 5.33 -19.80
CA LYS A 189 -8.15 4.98 -20.55
C LYS A 189 -9.00 3.96 -19.80
N LYS A 190 -8.40 2.89 -19.26
CA LYS A 190 -9.13 1.84 -18.51
C LYS A 190 -9.92 2.46 -17.35
N LEU A 191 -9.24 3.21 -16.48
CA LEU A 191 -9.85 3.78 -15.28
C LEU A 191 -10.86 4.88 -15.60
N ILE A 192 -10.53 5.81 -16.51
CA ILE A 192 -11.41 6.93 -16.85
C ILE A 192 -12.68 6.44 -17.55
N SER A 193 -12.56 5.52 -18.52
CA SER A 193 -13.73 4.99 -19.21
C SER A 193 -14.67 4.25 -18.25
N ALA A 194 -14.14 3.44 -17.35
CA ALA A 194 -14.95 2.78 -16.33
C ALA A 194 -15.63 3.79 -15.38
N PHE A 195 -14.88 4.78 -14.88
CA PHE A 195 -15.39 5.82 -13.99
C PHE A 195 -16.51 6.65 -14.62
N GLU A 196 -16.30 7.15 -15.86
CA GLU A 196 -17.28 7.97 -16.57
C GLU A 196 -18.54 7.19 -16.91
N GLU A 197 -18.40 5.92 -17.32
CA GLU A 197 -19.54 5.05 -17.62
C GLU A 197 -20.33 4.69 -16.35
N LEU A 198 -19.65 4.47 -15.22
CA LEU A 198 -20.31 4.23 -13.92
C LEU A 198 -21.11 5.44 -13.44
N ARG A 199 -20.67 6.67 -13.78
CA ARG A 199 -21.37 7.91 -13.41
C ARG A 199 -22.48 8.27 -14.38
N ASP A 200 -22.44 7.80 -15.63
CA ASP A 200 -23.45 8.08 -16.66
C ASP A 200 -23.78 9.58 -16.79
N GLY A 201 -22.74 10.43 -16.75
CA GLY A 201 -22.88 11.89 -16.79
C GLY A 201 -23.47 12.55 -15.52
N CYS A 202 -23.81 11.78 -14.48
CA CYS A 202 -24.31 12.29 -13.21
C CYS A 202 -23.18 12.93 -12.38
N LEU A 203 -23.05 14.25 -12.50
CA LEU A 203 -22.03 15.01 -11.76
C LEU A 203 -22.40 15.16 -10.28
N GLU A 204 -23.67 15.40 -9.96
CA GLU A 204 -24.15 15.59 -8.58
C GLU A 204 -25.40 14.76 -8.30
N LYS A 205 -25.53 14.27 -7.06
CA LYS A 205 -26.69 13.48 -6.62
C LYS A 205 -26.86 13.61 -5.11
N GLY A 206 -28.08 13.89 -4.64
CA GLY A 206 -28.33 14.07 -3.21
C GLY A 206 -27.43 15.13 -2.59
N ASN A 207 -26.68 14.76 -1.55
CA ASN A 207 -25.70 15.60 -0.87
C ASN A 207 -24.33 15.60 -1.56
N TYR A 208 -24.07 14.67 -2.48
CA TYR A 208 -22.81 14.59 -3.21
C TYR A 208 -22.61 15.81 -4.11
N ARG A 209 -21.50 16.52 -3.92
CA ARG A 209 -21.02 17.62 -4.77
C ARG A 209 -19.78 17.22 -5.54
N ASN A 210 -19.70 17.63 -6.80
CA ASN A 210 -18.67 17.19 -7.75
C ASN A 210 -17.31 17.89 -7.56
N TYR A 211 -16.84 18.05 -6.33
CA TYR A 211 -15.61 18.77 -5.99
C TYR A 211 -14.78 18.00 -4.95
N LEU A 212 -13.47 17.92 -5.18
CA LEU A 212 -12.52 17.22 -4.33
C LEU A 212 -11.19 17.99 -4.27
N VAL A 213 -10.59 18.09 -3.08
CA VAL A 213 -9.21 18.55 -2.96
C VAL A 213 -8.28 17.35 -2.82
N PHE A 214 -7.30 17.27 -3.72
CA PHE A 214 -6.34 16.17 -3.82
C PHE A 214 -4.96 16.63 -3.35
N ASP A 215 -4.52 16.12 -2.21
CA ASP A 215 -3.15 16.24 -1.73
C ASP A 215 -2.27 15.15 -2.35
N GLY A 216 -1.40 15.58 -3.27
CA GLY A 216 -0.49 14.71 -3.99
C GLY A 216 0.82 14.39 -3.29
N ALA A 217 1.00 14.78 -2.01
CA ALA A 217 2.18 14.52 -1.18
C ALA A 217 3.53 15.00 -1.76
N ASN A 218 3.50 15.93 -2.72
CA ASN A 218 4.64 16.28 -3.58
C ASN A 218 5.25 15.07 -4.34
N GLY A 219 4.50 13.97 -4.42
CA GLY A 219 4.89 12.71 -5.04
C GLY A 219 4.48 12.60 -6.49
N VAL A 220 4.70 11.41 -7.07
CA VAL A 220 4.34 11.11 -8.46
C VAL A 220 2.82 11.12 -8.66
N GLY A 221 2.04 10.77 -7.63
CA GLY A 221 0.58 10.80 -7.65
C GLY A 221 0.00 12.13 -8.11
N ALA A 222 0.56 13.26 -7.63
CA ALA A 222 0.12 14.60 -8.03
C ALA A 222 0.25 14.84 -9.54
N ARG A 223 1.41 14.45 -10.10
CA ARG A 223 1.70 14.61 -11.54
C ARG A 223 0.77 13.77 -12.40
N LYS A 224 0.44 12.56 -11.93
CA LYS A 224 -0.47 11.65 -12.64
C LYS A 224 -1.92 12.10 -12.50
N MET A 225 -2.34 12.62 -11.35
CA MET A 225 -3.66 13.22 -11.18
C MET A 225 -3.89 14.40 -12.13
N LEU A 226 -2.90 15.26 -12.34
CA LEU A 226 -2.97 16.32 -13.37
C LEU A 226 -3.16 15.76 -14.80
N GLN A 227 -2.70 14.54 -15.09
CA GLN A 227 -2.94 13.86 -16.37
C GLN A 227 -4.35 13.25 -16.44
N PHE A 228 -4.89 12.75 -15.33
CA PHE A 228 -6.30 12.34 -15.21
C PHE A 228 -7.23 13.53 -15.46
N ILE A 229 -7.02 14.66 -14.79
CA ILE A 229 -7.86 15.87 -14.94
C ILE A 229 -7.95 16.32 -16.40
N LYS A 230 -6.83 16.27 -17.14
CA LYS A 230 -6.80 16.62 -18.57
C LYS A 230 -7.63 15.70 -19.46
N ARG A 231 -7.88 14.45 -19.03
CA ARG A 231 -8.54 13.39 -19.80
C ARG A 231 -9.99 13.15 -19.38
N MET A 232 -10.32 13.40 -18.12
CA MET A 232 -11.64 13.14 -17.52
C MET A 232 -12.74 14.12 -17.97
N ASN A 233 -12.49 15.03 -18.92
CA ASN A 233 -13.51 15.93 -19.49
C ASN A 233 -14.45 16.61 -18.46
N LYS A 234 -13.93 16.98 -17.27
CA LYS A 234 -14.70 17.56 -16.14
C LYS A 234 -15.72 16.62 -15.49
N SER A 235 -15.59 15.31 -15.64
CA SER A 235 -16.41 14.33 -14.92
C SER A 235 -16.24 14.46 -13.40
N LEU A 236 -15.08 14.90 -12.90
CA LEU A 236 -14.83 15.26 -11.51
C LEU A 236 -13.98 16.55 -11.42
N ASP A 237 -14.40 17.52 -10.61
CA ASP A 237 -13.61 18.73 -10.35
C ASP A 237 -12.61 18.47 -9.21
N ILE A 238 -11.32 18.64 -9.52
CA ILE A 238 -10.23 18.29 -8.61
C ILE A 238 -9.26 19.45 -8.50
N THR A 239 -9.08 19.96 -7.29
CA THR A 239 -7.98 20.88 -6.95
C THR A 239 -6.80 20.08 -6.43
N VAL A 240 -5.68 20.06 -7.16
CA VAL A 240 -4.46 19.36 -6.72
C VAL A 240 -3.58 20.30 -5.90
N ILE A 241 -3.25 19.92 -4.67
CA ILE A 241 -2.24 20.58 -3.82
C ILE A 241 -1.03 19.66 -3.64
N ASN A 242 0.08 20.21 -3.13
CA ASN A 242 1.35 19.48 -2.98
C ASN A 242 1.75 18.76 -4.28
N GLN A 243 1.93 19.54 -5.34
CA GLN A 243 2.12 19.05 -6.70
C GLN A 243 3.56 18.56 -7.00
N GLY A 244 4.50 18.74 -6.07
CA GLY A 244 5.91 18.42 -6.31
C GLY A 244 6.58 19.36 -7.32
N ILE A 245 6.13 20.63 -7.35
CA ILE A 245 6.71 21.74 -8.10
C ILE A 245 7.31 22.73 -7.08
N GLY A 246 8.51 23.24 -7.35
CA GLY A 246 9.20 24.18 -6.47
C GLY A 246 9.98 23.48 -5.35
N SER A 247 9.92 24.02 -4.13
CA SER A 247 10.70 23.54 -2.97
C SER A 247 10.00 22.50 -2.09
N GLY A 248 8.79 22.05 -2.46
CA GLY A 248 8.05 21.05 -1.69
C GLY A 248 8.70 19.68 -1.77
N LYS A 249 9.09 19.11 -0.62
CA LYS A 249 9.66 17.76 -0.55
C LYS A 249 8.57 16.70 -0.45
N ILE A 250 8.85 15.53 -1.02
CA ILE A 250 7.96 14.38 -0.97
C ILE A 250 7.64 13.99 0.49
N ASN A 251 6.36 13.82 0.81
CA ASN A 251 5.82 13.47 2.13
C ASN A 251 6.16 14.44 3.29
N GLU A 252 6.71 15.64 3.03
CA GLU A 252 7.05 16.60 4.08
C GLU A 252 5.80 17.38 4.50
N ASP A 253 5.35 17.17 5.73
CA ASP A 253 4.14 17.79 6.31
C ASP A 253 2.84 17.61 5.47
N CYS A 254 2.77 16.55 4.65
CA CYS A 254 1.65 16.22 3.76
C CYS A 254 1.62 14.72 3.40
N GLY A 255 0.56 14.29 2.71
CA GLY A 255 0.37 12.93 2.23
C GLY A 255 -0.35 12.01 3.21
N ALA A 256 -0.77 10.83 2.72
CA ALA A 256 -1.65 9.92 3.44
C ALA A 256 -1.09 9.48 4.81
N ASP A 257 0.20 9.17 4.89
CA ASP A 257 0.85 8.77 6.15
C ASP A 257 0.84 9.90 7.17
N TYR A 258 1.16 11.13 6.76
CA TYR A 258 1.10 12.31 7.63
C TYR A 258 -0.32 12.55 8.14
N VAL A 259 -1.32 12.54 7.26
CA VAL A 259 -2.72 12.79 7.64
C VAL A 259 -3.22 11.70 8.59
N LYS A 260 -2.92 10.42 8.31
CA LYS A 260 -3.30 9.29 9.16
C LYS A 260 -2.65 9.35 10.54
N VAL A 261 -1.35 9.61 10.59
CA VAL A 261 -0.56 9.55 11.84
C VAL A 261 -0.77 10.81 12.69
N GLN A 262 -0.80 11.99 12.08
CA GLN A 262 -0.94 13.26 12.77
C GLN A 262 -2.41 13.65 13.02
N GLN A 263 -3.36 12.99 12.35
CA GLN A 263 -4.80 13.28 12.40
C GLN A 263 -5.10 14.78 12.25
N ARG A 264 -4.52 15.37 11.22
CA ARG A 264 -4.71 16.79 10.87
C ARG A 264 -4.49 17.01 9.37
N PRO A 265 -5.02 18.11 8.80
CA PRO A 265 -4.80 18.42 7.39
C PRO A 265 -3.31 18.63 7.05
N PRO A 266 -2.91 18.43 5.77
CA PRO A 266 -1.60 18.83 5.27
C PRO A 266 -1.29 20.30 5.56
N LYS A 267 -0.02 20.64 5.78
CA LYS A 267 0.37 22.01 6.16
C LYS A 267 0.03 23.08 5.11
N SER A 268 0.02 22.70 3.84
CA SER A 268 -0.27 23.56 2.69
C SER A 268 -1.75 23.59 2.32
N MET A 269 -2.63 23.06 3.19
CA MET A 269 -4.07 23.02 2.92
C MET A 269 -4.62 24.44 2.76
N PRO A 270 -5.28 24.78 1.63
CA PRO A 270 -5.97 26.05 1.50
C PRO A 270 -7.17 26.12 2.45
N SER A 271 -7.66 27.34 2.70
CA SER A 271 -8.98 27.51 3.30
C SER A 271 -10.03 26.94 2.35
N VAL A 272 -10.81 25.99 2.85
CA VAL A 272 -11.91 25.34 2.13
C VAL A 272 -13.18 25.45 2.96
N GLU A 273 -14.33 25.33 2.31
CA GLU A 273 -15.60 25.29 3.02
C GLU A 273 -15.66 24.10 3.99
N PRO A 274 -16.33 24.22 5.14
CA PRO A 274 -16.60 23.09 6.02
C PRO A 274 -17.19 21.90 5.27
N PHE A 275 -16.81 20.69 5.67
CA PHE A 275 -17.22 19.43 5.06
C PHE A 275 -16.77 19.25 3.59
N THR A 276 -15.84 20.05 3.10
CA THR A 276 -15.19 19.80 1.80
C THR A 276 -14.48 18.45 1.83
N ARG A 277 -14.76 17.60 0.83
CA ARG A 277 -14.04 16.34 0.66
C ARG A 277 -12.58 16.62 0.31
N CYS A 278 -11.69 16.07 1.13
CA CYS A 278 -10.26 16.09 0.88
C CYS A 278 -9.73 14.65 0.84
N VAL A 279 -8.77 14.41 -0.04
CA VAL A 279 -8.07 13.14 -0.17
C VAL A 279 -6.57 13.37 -0.16
N SER A 280 -5.83 12.54 0.57
CA SER A 280 -4.37 12.50 0.53
C SER A 280 -3.91 11.15 0.01
N VAL A 281 -2.96 11.18 -0.93
CA VAL A 281 -2.21 9.99 -1.35
C VAL A 281 -0.81 10.00 -0.75
N ASP A 282 -0.10 8.88 -0.77
CA ASP A 282 1.32 8.85 -0.39
C ASP A 282 2.25 9.07 -1.60
N GLY A 283 3.56 9.14 -1.35
CA GLY A 283 4.55 9.57 -2.34
C GLY A 283 4.55 8.79 -3.66
N ASP A 284 4.26 7.48 -3.64
CA ASP A 284 4.14 6.62 -4.83
C ASP A 284 2.70 6.25 -5.20
N ALA A 285 1.72 6.85 -4.52
CA ALA A 285 0.28 6.71 -4.73
C ALA A 285 -0.23 5.26 -4.63
N ASP A 286 0.28 4.50 -3.65
CA ASP A 286 -0.24 3.16 -3.30
C ASP A 286 -1.14 3.17 -2.05
N ARG A 287 -1.35 4.35 -1.44
CA ARG A 287 -2.26 4.56 -0.30
C ARG A 287 -3.16 5.77 -0.50
N VAL A 288 -4.38 5.67 -0.01
CA VAL A 288 -5.34 6.78 0.00
C VAL A 288 -6.06 6.89 1.34
N VAL A 289 -6.20 8.12 1.84
CA VAL A 289 -7.09 8.43 2.96
C VAL A 289 -7.92 9.66 2.64
N TYR A 290 -9.17 9.66 3.07
CA TYR A 290 -10.05 10.80 3.01
C TYR A 290 -10.06 11.54 4.35
N PHE A 291 -10.42 12.81 4.32
CA PHE A 291 -10.65 13.62 5.51
C PHE A 291 -11.49 14.84 5.17
N PHE A 292 -11.97 15.51 6.21
CA PHE A 292 -12.60 16.82 6.11
C PHE A 292 -12.44 17.58 7.43
N THR A 293 -12.73 18.88 7.40
CA THR A 293 -12.86 19.71 8.60
C THR A 293 -14.30 20.16 8.72
N ASP A 294 -14.90 20.09 9.90
CA ASP A 294 -16.27 20.58 10.12
C ASP A 294 -16.34 22.10 10.33
N ASP A 295 -17.55 22.60 10.60
CA ASP A 295 -17.83 24.01 10.82
C ASP A 295 -17.25 24.57 12.14
N SER A 296 -16.89 23.68 13.08
CA SER A 296 -16.17 24.02 14.31
C SER A 296 -14.65 24.07 14.13
N GLY A 297 -14.15 23.67 12.96
CA GLY A 297 -12.72 23.53 12.69
C GLY A 297 -12.13 22.20 13.15
N GLN A 298 -12.95 21.22 13.54
CA GLN A 298 -12.49 19.90 13.96
C GLN A 298 -12.19 19.02 12.74
N PHE A 299 -11.04 18.35 12.77
CA PHE A 299 -10.61 17.40 11.76
C PHE A 299 -11.27 16.02 11.95
N HIS A 300 -11.71 15.43 10.85
CA HIS A 300 -12.31 14.09 10.80
C HIS A 300 -11.60 13.23 9.76
N LEU A 301 -11.19 12.03 10.15
CA LEU A 301 -10.47 11.08 9.29
C LEU A 301 -11.43 10.03 8.72
N LEU A 302 -11.24 9.71 7.44
CA LEU A 302 -11.90 8.62 6.72
C LEU A 302 -10.82 7.72 6.12
N ASP A 303 -10.31 6.79 6.93
CA ASP A 303 -9.14 5.98 6.59
C ASP A 303 -9.47 4.70 5.78
N GLY A 304 -8.51 3.78 5.65
CA GLY A 304 -8.70 2.55 4.88
C GLY A 304 -9.86 1.67 5.36
N ASP A 305 -10.19 1.65 6.67
CA ASP A 305 -11.34 0.88 7.16
C ASP A 305 -12.66 1.53 6.75
N ARG A 306 -12.69 2.87 6.67
CA ARG A 306 -13.85 3.62 6.17
C ARG A 306 -14.07 3.39 4.68
N ILE A 307 -12.98 3.25 3.90
CA ILE A 307 -13.04 2.89 2.48
C ILE A 307 -13.54 1.45 2.34
N ALA A 308 -12.98 0.50 3.09
CA ALA A 308 -13.36 -0.90 3.03
C ALA A 308 -14.84 -1.12 3.36
N THR A 309 -15.35 -0.44 4.39
CA THR A 309 -16.76 -0.54 4.81
C THR A 309 -17.71 0.09 3.79
N LEU A 310 -17.35 1.23 3.20
CA LEU A 310 -18.11 1.87 2.12
C LEU A 310 -18.22 0.96 0.90
N VAL A 311 -17.10 0.40 0.45
CA VAL A 311 -17.03 -0.51 -0.70
C VAL A 311 -17.79 -1.80 -0.43
N ALA A 312 -17.62 -2.40 0.75
CA ALA A 312 -18.31 -3.63 1.14
C ALA A 312 -19.83 -3.45 1.10
N GLY A 313 -20.36 -2.37 1.70
CA GLY A 313 -21.79 -2.09 1.66
C GLY A 313 -22.32 -1.94 0.23
N TYR A 314 -21.60 -1.18 -0.62
CA TYR A 314 -22.01 -0.98 -2.01
C TYR A 314 -21.98 -2.26 -2.85
N LEU A 315 -20.91 -3.06 -2.76
CA LEU A 315 -20.81 -4.32 -3.49
C LEU A 315 -21.87 -5.32 -3.04
N MET A 316 -22.20 -5.36 -1.75
CA MET A 316 -23.29 -6.20 -1.25
C MET A 316 -24.64 -5.81 -1.85
N ASP A 317 -24.96 -4.51 -1.86
CA ASP A 317 -26.20 -4.00 -2.44
C ASP A 317 -26.29 -4.35 -3.92
N LEU A 318 -25.18 -4.18 -4.65
CA LEU A 318 -25.10 -4.50 -6.08
C LEU A 318 -25.27 -6.00 -6.34
N ILE A 319 -24.52 -6.86 -5.64
CA ILE A 319 -24.58 -8.33 -5.78
C ILE A 319 -26.01 -8.82 -5.53
N LYS A 320 -26.65 -8.34 -4.47
CA LYS A 320 -28.07 -8.65 -4.18
C LYS A 320 -28.99 -8.18 -5.29
N SER A 321 -28.81 -6.95 -5.79
CA SER A 321 -29.64 -6.39 -6.88
C SER A 321 -29.43 -7.08 -8.23
N CYS A 322 -28.31 -7.77 -8.40
CA CYS A 322 -27.99 -8.58 -9.57
C CYS A 322 -28.56 -10.00 -9.48
N GLU A 323 -29.12 -10.39 -8.33
CA GLU A 323 -29.66 -11.73 -8.07
C GLU A 323 -28.61 -12.85 -8.24
N ILE A 324 -27.35 -12.54 -7.95
CA ILE A 324 -26.24 -13.50 -7.97
C ILE A 324 -25.77 -13.81 -6.55
N ASN A 325 -25.22 -15.01 -6.36
CA ASN A 325 -24.65 -15.43 -5.08
C ASN A 325 -23.13 -15.51 -5.18
N LEU A 326 -22.45 -14.58 -4.51
CA LEU A 326 -20.99 -14.52 -4.41
C LEU A 326 -20.61 -14.36 -2.95
N ARG A 327 -19.62 -15.12 -2.50
CA ARG A 327 -19.07 -15.03 -1.16
C ARG A 327 -18.14 -13.82 -1.05
N LEU A 328 -18.65 -12.73 -0.48
CA LEU A 328 -17.86 -11.56 -0.14
C LEU A 328 -17.17 -11.74 1.20
N GLY A 329 -15.91 -11.32 1.32
CA GLY A 329 -15.18 -11.28 2.58
C GLY A 329 -14.32 -10.05 2.72
N LEU A 330 -14.08 -9.64 3.96
CA LEU A 330 -13.27 -8.47 4.28
C LEU A 330 -12.05 -8.91 5.11
N VAL A 331 -10.88 -8.46 4.72
CA VAL A 331 -9.62 -8.77 5.40
C VAL A 331 -9.04 -7.50 6.01
N GLN A 332 -8.84 -7.51 7.33
CA GLN A 332 -8.24 -6.42 8.10
C GLN A 332 -6.94 -6.88 8.76
N THR A 333 -6.21 -5.92 9.35
CA THR A 333 -5.13 -6.19 10.29
C THR A 333 -5.55 -5.81 11.70
N ALA A 334 -4.70 -6.12 12.68
CA ALA A 334 -4.92 -5.70 14.06
C ALA A 334 -5.05 -4.17 14.25
N TYR A 335 -4.58 -3.35 13.31
CA TYR A 335 -4.69 -1.89 13.39
C TYR A 335 -6.09 -1.34 13.07
N ALA A 336 -6.97 -2.16 12.52
CA ALA A 336 -8.33 -1.73 12.24
C ALA A 336 -9.05 -1.32 13.52
N ASN A 337 -9.86 -0.26 13.45
CA ASN A 337 -10.65 0.17 14.60
C ASN A 337 -11.70 -0.90 14.95
N GLY A 338 -11.85 -1.24 16.22
CA GLY A 338 -12.81 -2.27 16.65
C GLY A 338 -14.25 -1.96 16.24
N ALA A 339 -14.62 -0.68 16.18
CA ALA A 339 -15.94 -0.27 15.70
C ALA A 339 -16.17 -0.56 14.21
N SER A 340 -15.11 -0.52 13.39
CA SER A 340 -15.21 -0.90 11.98
C SER A 340 -15.50 -2.39 11.84
N THR A 341 -14.81 -3.25 12.59
CA THR A 341 -15.04 -4.69 12.61
C THR A 341 -16.46 -5.00 13.08
N ASP A 342 -16.92 -4.35 14.15
CA ASP A 342 -18.29 -4.49 14.63
C ASP A 342 -19.32 -4.10 13.56
N TYR A 343 -19.11 -2.99 12.85
CA TYR A 343 -20.01 -2.56 11.78
C TYR A 343 -20.09 -3.59 10.65
N ILE A 344 -18.94 -4.15 10.25
CA ILE A 344 -18.88 -5.13 9.16
C ILE A 344 -19.60 -6.43 9.56
N GLU A 345 -19.33 -6.94 10.76
CA GLU A 345 -19.90 -8.21 11.23
C GLU A 345 -21.38 -8.06 11.60
N ASN A 346 -21.76 -6.97 12.28
CA ASN A 346 -23.08 -6.81 12.86
C ASN A 346 -24.06 -6.09 11.93
N GLU A 347 -23.64 -5.11 11.14
CA GLU A 347 -24.53 -4.37 10.23
C GLU A 347 -24.45 -4.93 8.81
N LEU A 348 -23.23 -5.07 8.26
CA LEU A 348 -23.06 -5.57 6.89
C LEU A 348 -23.22 -7.10 6.78
N LYS A 349 -23.08 -7.84 7.89
CA LYS A 349 -23.11 -9.32 7.92
C LYS A 349 -22.08 -9.96 6.99
N VAL A 350 -20.91 -9.34 6.86
CA VAL A 350 -19.80 -9.82 6.03
C VAL A 350 -18.76 -10.51 6.92
N PRO A 351 -18.23 -11.68 6.54
CA PRO A 351 -17.17 -12.33 7.31
C PRO A 351 -15.88 -11.49 7.29
N VAL A 352 -15.33 -11.23 8.47
CA VAL A 352 -14.06 -10.53 8.65
C VAL A 352 -12.94 -11.51 9.00
N SER A 353 -11.80 -11.39 8.33
CA SER A 353 -10.56 -12.08 8.69
C SER A 353 -9.52 -11.08 9.16
N CYS A 354 -8.82 -11.39 10.25
CA CYS A 354 -7.66 -10.61 10.69
C CYS A 354 -6.36 -11.35 10.34
N VAL A 355 -5.42 -10.65 9.72
CA VAL A 355 -4.11 -11.18 9.31
C VAL A 355 -2.95 -10.28 9.77
N PRO A 356 -1.70 -10.76 9.77
CA PRO A 356 -0.54 -9.91 10.05
C PRO A 356 -0.47 -8.68 9.13
N THR A 357 0.15 -7.61 9.62
CA THR A 357 0.42 -6.37 8.87
C THR A 357 1.20 -6.68 7.58
N GLY A 358 0.82 -6.03 6.49
CA GLY A 358 1.50 -6.14 5.21
C GLY A 358 0.63 -6.77 4.14
N VAL A 359 0.52 -6.06 3.02
CA VAL A 359 -0.36 -6.33 1.88
C VAL A 359 -0.29 -7.75 1.33
N LYS A 360 0.85 -8.44 1.47
CA LYS A 360 1.01 -9.85 1.08
C LYS A 360 0.06 -10.78 1.86
N HIS A 361 -0.05 -10.58 3.17
CA HIS A 361 -0.92 -11.38 4.01
C HIS A 361 -2.40 -11.07 3.74
N LEU A 362 -2.72 -9.79 3.58
CA LEU A 362 -4.08 -9.34 3.25
C LEU A 362 -4.53 -9.90 1.90
N HIS A 363 -3.71 -9.73 0.87
CA HIS A 363 -4.00 -10.20 -0.48
C HIS A 363 -4.17 -11.73 -0.51
N HIS A 364 -3.27 -12.49 0.11
CA HIS A 364 -3.37 -13.95 0.14
C HIS A 364 -4.68 -14.43 0.78
N LYS A 365 -5.11 -13.79 1.87
CA LYS A 365 -6.37 -14.13 2.54
C LYS A 365 -7.59 -13.69 1.73
N ALA A 366 -7.50 -12.56 1.03
CA ALA A 366 -8.59 -12.04 0.19
C ALA A 366 -8.91 -12.98 -0.98
N LEU A 367 -7.92 -13.71 -1.50
CA LEU A 367 -8.09 -14.71 -2.57
C LEU A 367 -8.93 -15.94 -2.15
N GLU A 368 -9.22 -16.14 -0.86
CA GLU A 368 -10.10 -17.23 -0.39
C GLU A 368 -11.61 -16.93 -0.59
N TYR A 369 -11.94 -15.71 -1.00
CA TYR A 369 -13.30 -15.25 -1.24
C TYR A 369 -13.59 -15.09 -2.73
N ASP A 370 -14.86 -15.09 -3.12
CA ASP A 370 -15.26 -14.76 -4.50
C ASP A 370 -14.99 -13.28 -4.79
N VAL A 371 -15.28 -12.44 -3.80
CA VAL A 371 -14.97 -11.02 -3.78
C VAL A 371 -14.26 -10.71 -2.46
N GLY A 372 -12.94 -10.55 -2.53
CA GLY A 372 -12.11 -10.27 -1.36
C GLY A 372 -11.77 -8.79 -1.27
N ILE A 373 -12.26 -8.11 -0.24
CA ILE A 373 -11.94 -6.70 0.04
C ILE A 373 -10.86 -6.67 1.11
N TYR A 374 -9.79 -5.92 0.89
CA TYR A 374 -8.78 -5.74 1.92
C TYR A 374 -8.23 -4.32 1.92
N PHE A 375 -8.19 -3.70 3.10
CA PHE A 375 -7.52 -2.43 3.33
C PHE A 375 -6.81 -2.48 4.68
N GLU A 376 -5.63 -1.87 4.76
CA GLU A 376 -5.04 -1.46 6.02
C GLU A 376 -5.56 -0.07 6.39
N ALA A 377 -5.67 0.23 7.69
CA ALA A 377 -6.07 1.55 8.19
C ALA A 377 -5.17 2.70 7.70
N ASN A 378 -3.99 2.42 7.13
CA ASN A 378 -3.10 3.41 6.52
C ASN A 378 -3.52 3.84 5.10
N GLY A 379 -4.58 3.23 4.55
CA GLY A 379 -5.11 3.54 3.22
C GLY A 379 -4.60 2.64 2.09
N HIS A 380 -3.74 1.66 2.36
CA HIS A 380 -3.32 0.68 1.35
C HIS A 380 -4.35 -0.45 1.27
N GLY A 381 -4.96 -0.67 0.11
CA GLY A 381 -5.89 -1.77 -0.08
C GLY A 381 -6.47 -1.83 -1.48
N THR A 382 -7.18 -2.90 -1.80
CA THR A 382 -7.95 -3.03 -3.05
C THR A 382 -8.99 -4.15 -2.89
N ILE A 383 -9.64 -4.51 -3.99
CA ILE A 383 -10.60 -5.60 -4.09
C ILE A 383 -10.11 -6.59 -5.15
N VAL A 384 -10.20 -7.88 -4.85
CA VAL A 384 -9.89 -8.97 -5.78
C VAL A 384 -11.14 -9.77 -6.11
N PHE A 385 -11.28 -10.17 -7.37
CA PHE A 385 -12.39 -10.99 -7.84
C PHE A 385 -11.86 -12.32 -8.37
N SER A 386 -12.41 -13.43 -7.87
CA SER A 386 -12.06 -14.76 -8.36
C SER A 386 -12.48 -14.95 -9.82
N ASP A 387 -11.84 -15.89 -10.53
CA ASP A 387 -12.26 -16.26 -11.89
C ASP A 387 -13.72 -16.75 -11.92
N TYR A 388 -14.15 -17.43 -10.85
CA TYR A 388 -15.54 -17.82 -10.67
C TYR A 388 -16.46 -16.61 -10.57
N ALA A 389 -16.15 -15.62 -9.72
CA ALA A 389 -16.93 -14.39 -9.60
C ALA A 389 -17.04 -13.64 -10.93
N LYS A 390 -15.93 -13.48 -11.65
CA LYS A 390 -15.90 -12.85 -12.98
C LYS A 390 -16.80 -13.59 -13.96
N SER A 391 -16.78 -14.92 -13.97
CA SER A 391 -17.63 -15.72 -14.86
C SER A 391 -19.13 -15.58 -14.53
N VAL A 392 -19.49 -15.59 -13.25
CA VAL A 392 -20.88 -15.44 -12.78
C VAL A 392 -21.40 -14.05 -13.12
N ILE A 393 -20.60 -13.01 -12.87
CA ILE A 393 -20.98 -11.62 -13.18
C ILE A 393 -21.18 -11.46 -14.69
N ALA A 394 -20.26 -11.96 -15.51
CA ALA A 394 -20.37 -11.90 -16.97
C ALA A 394 -21.62 -12.61 -17.49
N GLN A 395 -21.96 -13.78 -16.94
CA GLN A 395 -23.18 -14.50 -17.28
C GLN A 395 -24.43 -13.70 -16.85
N ALA A 396 -24.42 -13.10 -15.67
CA ALA A 396 -25.55 -12.34 -15.14
C ALA A 396 -25.90 -11.11 -15.98
N VAL A 397 -24.95 -10.50 -16.69
CA VAL A 397 -25.23 -9.38 -17.62
C VAL A 397 -26.25 -9.77 -18.70
N THR A 398 -26.29 -11.03 -19.11
CA THR A 398 -27.22 -11.50 -20.14
C THR A 398 -28.68 -11.53 -19.68
N THR A 399 -28.91 -11.63 -18.37
CA THR A 399 -30.24 -11.73 -17.76
C THR A 399 -30.62 -10.49 -16.95
N ASN A 400 -29.65 -9.77 -16.41
CA ASN A 400 -29.81 -8.58 -15.60
C ASN A 400 -28.80 -7.49 -16.01
N PRO A 401 -29.22 -6.47 -16.77
CA PRO A 401 -28.34 -5.40 -17.24
C PRO A 401 -27.59 -4.65 -16.11
N LYS A 402 -28.11 -4.67 -14.87
CA LYS A 402 -27.44 -4.04 -13.71
C LYS A 402 -26.10 -4.71 -13.38
N ALA A 403 -25.92 -5.99 -13.73
CA ALA A 403 -24.66 -6.69 -13.53
C ALA A 403 -23.49 -6.05 -14.33
N LYS A 404 -23.80 -5.25 -15.36
CA LYS A 404 -22.79 -4.49 -16.09
C LYS A 404 -22.02 -3.53 -15.16
N THR A 405 -22.68 -2.98 -14.14
CA THR A 405 -22.04 -2.15 -13.12
C THR A 405 -20.91 -2.89 -12.42
N LEU A 406 -21.08 -4.19 -12.10
CA LEU A 406 -20.02 -4.99 -11.47
C LEU A 406 -18.82 -5.20 -12.40
N LEU A 407 -19.04 -5.40 -13.72
CA LEU A 407 -17.94 -5.48 -14.69
C LEU A 407 -17.15 -4.16 -14.77
N LEU A 408 -17.86 -3.02 -14.81
CA LEU A 408 -17.21 -1.71 -14.82
C LEU A 408 -16.44 -1.44 -13.53
N LEU A 409 -16.94 -1.90 -12.38
CA LEU A 409 -16.19 -1.82 -11.12
C LEU A 409 -14.91 -2.66 -11.16
N ILE A 410 -14.95 -3.86 -11.75
CA ILE A 410 -13.74 -4.68 -11.94
C ILE A 410 -12.72 -3.95 -12.83
N ASP A 411 -13.17 -3.21 -13.85
CA ASP A 411 -12.27 -2.40 -14.68
C ASP A 411 -11.75 -1.14 -13.99
N LEU A 412 -12.55 -0.55 -13.09
CA LEU A 412 -12.15 0.61 -12.28
C LEU A 412 -11.18 0.23 -11.15
N ILE A 413 -11.32 -0.97 -10.58
CA ILE A 413 -10.53 -1.46 -9.46
C ILE A 413 -9.21 -2.03 -9.96
N ASN A 414 -8.10 -1.63 -9.34
CA ASN A 414 -6.81 -2.26 -9.59
C ASN A 414 -6.65 -3.54 -8.75
N GLU A 415 -6.92 -4.71 -9.32
CA GLU A 415 -6.87 -6.00 -8.62
C GLU A 415 -5.43 -6.47 -8.26
N THR A 416 -4.40 -5.74 -8.67
CA THR A 416 -3.00 -6.18 -8.56
C THR A 416 -2.32 -5.74 -7.26
N VAL A 417 -2.58 -4.51 -6.83
CA VAL A 417 -2.01 -3.85 -5.66
C VAL A 417 -2.92 -2.69 -5.28
N GLY A 418 -2.81 -2.17 -4.04
CA GLY A 418 -3.54 -0.98 -3.67
C GLY A 418 -3.16 0.21 -4.54
N ASP A 419 -4.18 0.93 -5.02
CA ASP A 419 -4.05 1.97 -6.03
C ASP A 419 -4.85 3.19 -5.64
N ALA A 420 -4.15 4.18 -5.10
CA ALA A 420 -4.75 5.34 -4.49
C ALA A 420 -5.66 6.13 -5.44
N ILE A 421 -5.37 6.12 -6.75
CA ILE A 421 -6.17 6.84 -7.74
C ILE A 421 -7.40 6.01 -8.13
N SER A 422 -7.23 4.70 -8.35
CA SER A 422 -8.34 3.76 -8.59
C SER A 422 -9.32 3.76 -7.40
N ASP A 423 -8.81 3.67 -6.18
CA ASP A 423 -9.59 3.67 -4.94
C ASP A 423 -10.32 5.00 -4.73
N MET A 424 -9.67 6.14 -5.01
CA MET A 424 -10.32 7.45 -4.99
C MET A 424 -11.49 7.51 -5.98
N LEU A 425 -11.27 7.09 -7.24
CA LEU A 425 -12.34 7.08 -8.25
C LEU A 425 -13.48 6.14 -7.84
N LEU A 426 -13.18 4.99 -7.25
CA LEU A 426 -14.16 4.06 -6.70
C LEU A 426 -15.00 4.72 -5.58
N VAL A 427 -14.35 5.35 -4.61
CA VAL A 427 -15.03 6.07 -3.51
C VAL A 427 -15.94 7.15 -4.08
N GLU A 428 -15.45 7.97 -5.01
CA GLU A 428 -16.25 9.03 -5.64
C GLU A 428 -17.44 8.47 -6.43
N THR A 429 -17.28 7.33 -7.13
CA THR A 429 -18.40 6.62 -7.77
C THR A 429 -19.44 6.17 -6.74
N ILE A 430 -19.02 5.60 -5.61
CA ILE A 430 -19.95 5.10 -4.59
C ILE A 430 -20.69 6.24 -3.90
N LEU A 431 -19.98 7.30 -3.49
CA LEU A 431 -20.57 8.47 -2.85
C LEU A 431 -21.57 9.16 -3.79
N ASN A 432 -21.20 9.32 -5.07
CA ASN A 432 -22.13 9.82 -6.08
C ASN A 432 -23.35 8.91 -6.22
N HIS A 433 -23.16 7.59 -6.36
CA HIS A 433 -24.27 6.64 -6.48
C HIS A 433 -25.23 6.70 -5.30
N LYS A 434 -24.70 6.72 -4.06
CA LYS A 434 -25.50 6.82 -2.82
C LYS A 434 -26.06 8.23 -2.60
N GLY A 435 -25.53 9.24 -3.29
CA GLY A 435 -25.85 10.65 -3.09
C GLY A 435 -25.37 11.18 -1.74
N TRP A 436 -24.25 10.64 -1.24
CA TRP A 436 -23.70 10.89 0.08
C TRP A 436 -22.61 11.98 0.05
N ASP A 437 -22.58 12.80 1.10
CA ASP A 437 -21.42 13.61 1.45
C ASP A 437 -20.59 12.96 2.57
N VAL A 438 -19.60 13.68 3.12
CA VAL A 438 -18.76 13.18 4.21
C VAL A 438 -19.49 13.00 5.53
N LYS A 439 -20.58 13.74 5.78
CA LYS A 439 -21.38 13.60 7.00
C LYS A 439 -22.18 12.30 6.93
N ASP A 440 -22.74 12.02 5.76
CA ASP A 440 -23.42 10.74 5.52
C ASP A 440 -22.43 9.58 5.72
N TRP A 441 -21.24 9.65 5.11
CA TRP A 441 -20.23 8.59 5.21
C TRP A 441 -19.69 8.39 6.63
N ILE A 442 -19.26 9.46 7.33
CA ILE A 442 -18.71 9.33 8.68
C ILE A 442 -19.76 8.80 9.68
N SER A 443 -21.05 9.08 9.46
CA SER A 443 -22.15 8.66 10.33
C SER A 443 -22.44 7.15 10.31
N THR A 444 -21.85 6.39 9.37
CA THR A 444 -22.05 4.94 9.24
C THR A 444 -21.75 4.16 10.51
N TYR A 445 -20.70 4.55 11.23
CA TYR A 445 -20.34 4.05 12.55
C TYR A 445 -19.43 5.06 13.25
N ASN A 446 -19.29 4.96 14.57
CA ASN A 446 -18.40 5.82 15.34
C ASN A 446 -17.15 5.03 15.73
N ASP A 447 -15.98 5.50 15.28
CA ASP A 447 -14.70 4.91 15.68
C ASP A 447 -14.52 5.00 17.20
N LEU A 448 -13.95 3.95 17.79
CA LEU A 448 -13.42 4.07 19.14
C LEU A 448 -12.26 5.07 19.13
N PRO A 449 -12.15 5.96 20.15
CA PRO A 449 -10.93 6.71 20.38
C PRO A 449 -9.74 5.75 20.36
N ASN A 450 -8.74 6.02 19.51
CA ASN A 450 -7.57 5.15 19.32
C ASN A 450 -6.28 5.97 19.30
N ARG A 451 -5.17 5.32 19.65
CA ARG A 451 -3.84 5.94 19.69
C ARG A 451 -2.77 4.93 19.32
N GLN A 452 -1.80 5.38 18.53
CA GLN A 452 -0.61 4.62 18.18
C GLN A 452 0.65 5.31 18.71
N LEU A 453 1.42 4.62 19.55
CA LEU A 453 2.71 5.08 20.05
C LEU A 453 3.86 4.34 19.36
N LYS A 454 5.00 5.02 19.25
CA LYS A 454 6.27 4.47 18.77
C LYS A 454 7.27 4.47 19.93
N ILE A 455 7.60 3.28 20.42
CA ILE A 455 8.53 3.10 21.54
C ILE A 455 9.88 2.66 20.98
N LYS A 456 10.93 3.45 21.22
CA LYS A 456 12.30 3.05 20.83
C LYS A 456 12.79 1.94 21.75
N VAL A 457 13.41 0.91 21.16
CA VAL A 457 13.99 -0.21 21.89
C VAL A 457 15.43 -0.46 21.42
N LYS A 458 16.23 -1.16 22.22
CA LYS A 458 17.61 -1.49 21.85
C LYS A 458 17.69 -2.49 20.69
N ASP A 459 16.78 -3.45 20.68
CA ASP A 459 16.64 -4.46 19.63
C ASP A 459 15.15 -4.80 19.49
N ARG A 460 14.57 -4.51 18.33
CA ARG A 460 13.16 -4.81 18.06
C ARG A 460 12.84 -6.30 18.06
N ASN A 461 13.83 -7.15 17.77
CA ASN A 461 13.63 -8.60 17.65
C ASN A 461 13.41 -9.30 19.00
N VAL A 462 13.54 -8.55 20.11
CA VAL A 462 13.10 -9.01 21.44
C VAL A 462 11.58 -9.28 21.47
N ILE A 463 10.82 -8.59 20.62
CA ILE A 463 9.38 -8.83 20.47
C ILE A 463 9.10 -9.80 19.35
N THR A 464 8.43 -10.89 19.69
CA THR A 464 7.83 -11.82 18.71
C THR A 464 6.34 -11.95 18.99
N THR A 465 5.53 -12.08 17.95
CA THR A 465 4.07 -12.11 18.05
C THR A 465 3.47 -13.35 17.38
N THR A 466 2.21 -13.65 17.69
CA THR A 466 1.37 -14.67 17.07
C THR A 466 -0.06 -14.11 16.87
N ASP A 467 -0.96 -14.91 16.30
CA ASP A 467 -2.37 -14.58 16.11
C ASP A 467 -2.59 -13.23 15.38
N ALA A 468 -2.17 -13.17 14.11
CA ALA A 468 -2.23 -11.93 13.31
C ALA A 468 -1.52 -10.73 13.99
N GLU A 469 -0.42 -11.02 14.68
CA GLU A 469 0.37 -10.05 15.47
C GLU A 469 -0.36 -9.43 16.67
N ARG A 470 -1.52 -9.98 17.09
CA ARG A 470 -2.32 -9.48 18.22
C ARG A 470 -1.79 -9.92 19.57
N ILE A 471 -1.07 -11.05 19.62
CA ILE A 471 -0.58 -11.66 20.85
C ILE A 471 0.95 -11.61 20.87
N CYS A 472 1.53 -10.96 21.87
CA CYS A 472 2.94 -10.96 22.16
C CYS A 472 3.36 -12.30 22.81
N VAL A 473 4.35 -12.98 22.21
CA VAL A 473 4.90 -14.25 22.70
C VAL A 473 6.18 -14.02 23.50
N LYS A 474 7.00 -13.05 23.06
CA LYS A 474 8.21 -12.61 23.75
C LYS A 474 8.24 -11.09 23.78
N PRO A 475 8.78 -10.47 24.85
CA PRO A 475 9.29 -11.11 26.07
C PRO A 475 8.17 -11.76 26.91
N VAL A 476 8.50 -12.86 27.60
CA VAL A 476 7.53 -13.62 28.42
C VAL A 476 6.99 -12.70 29.52
N GLY A 477 5.67 -12.76 29.77
CA GLY A 477 4.96 -11.94 30.75
C GLY A 477 4.46 -10.59 30.22
N LEU A 478 5.00 -10.06 29.11
CA LEU A 478 4.53 -8.78 28.57
C LEU A 478 3.06 -8.85 28.12
N GLN A 479 2.63 -9.95 27.50
CA GLN A 479 1.22 -10.09 27.10
C GLN A 479 0.27 -10.18 28.29
N ASP A 480 0.67 -10.83 29.38
CA ASP A 480 -0.17 -10.95 30.57
C ASP A 480 -0.40 -9.58 31.21
N GLU A 481 0.65 -8.77 31.30
CA GLU A 481 0.57 -7.39 31.77
C GLU A 481 -0.30 -6.51 30.84
N ILE A 482 -0.20 -6.71 29.51
CA ILE A 482 -1.09 -6.03 28.54
C ILE A 482 -2.54 -6.42 28.77
N ASN A 483 -2.83 -7.71 28.97
CA ASN A 483 -4.18 -8.20 29.23
C ASN A 483 -4.75 -7.62 30.52
N MET A 484 -3.93 -7.52 31.58
CA MET A 484 -4.30 -6.87 32.84
C MET A 484 -4.63 -5.40 32.63
N ALA A 485 -3.76 -4.64 31.94
CA ALA A 485 -4.01 -3.24 31.63
C ALA A 485 -5.32 -3.05 30.85
N VAL A 486 -5.52 -3.83 29.77
CA VAL A 486 -6.72 -3.78 28.92
C VAL A 486 -8.00 -4.04 29.71
N SER A 487 -7.98 -4.97 30.68
CA SER A 487 -9.16 -5.34 31.47
C SER A 487 -9.73 -4.20 32.33
N ASN A 488 -8.94 -3.16 32.59
CA ASN A 488 -9.35 -1.99 33.35
C ASN A 488 -10.20 -1.00 32.53
N TYR A 489 -10.29 -1.17 31.20
CA TYR A 489 -10.91 -0.19 30.31
C TYR A 489 -12.09 -0.79 29.54
N LYS A 490 -13.23 -0.10 29.56
CA LYS A 490 -14.40 -0.51 28.77
C LYS A 490 -14.05 -0.44 27.29
N ARG A 491 -14.39 -1.51 26.54
CA ARG A 491 -14.01 -1.65 25.12
C ARG A 491 -12.50 -1.53 24.90
N GLY A 492 -11.70 -1.80 25.93
CA GLY A 492 -10.24 -1.75 25.86
C GLY A 492 -9.72 -2.81 24.91
N ARG A 493 -8.82 -2.40 24.02
CA ARG A 493 -7.99 -3.32 23.24
C ARG A 493 -6.63 -2.68 23.01
N ALA A 494 -5.57 -3.42 23.26
CA ALA A 494 -4.21 -2.99 22.96
C ALA A 494 -3.35 -4.17 22.50
N PHE A 495 -2.37 -3.88 21.66
CA PHE A 495 -1.37 -4.86 21.22
C PHE A 495 -0.05 -4.17 20.90
N VAL A 496 1.02 -4.98 20.84
CA VAL A 496 2.38 -4.51 20.57
C VAL A 496 3.01 -5.35 19.47
N ARG A 497 3.77 -4.71 18.58
CA ARG A 497 4.53 -5.43 17.54
C ARG A 497 5.83 -4.70 17.16
N PRO A 498 6.86 -5.42 16.69
CA PRO A 498 8.06 -4.78 16.17
C PRO A 498 7.76 -4.04 14.87
N SER A 499 8.42 -2.90 14.65
CA SER A 499 8.41 -2.24 13.34
C SER A 499 9.24 -3.04 12.34
N GLY A 500 8.82 -3.09 11.08
CA GLY A 500 9.54 -3.78 10.01
C GLY A 500 10.77 -3.03 9.49
N THR A 501 10.88 -1.73 9.77
CA THR A 501 11.91 -0.84 9.18
C THR A 501 12.82 -0.12 10.18
N GLU A 502 12.49 -0.15 11.47
CA GLU A 502 13.20 0.62 12.50
C GLU A 502 13.26 -0.17 13.82
N ASP A 503 14.25 0.11 14.67
CA ASP A 503 14.37 -0.45 16.03
C ASP A 503 13.39 0.20 17.02
N VAL A 504 12.11 0.03 16.69
CA VAL A 504 10.99 0.52 17.49
C VAL A 504 9.90 -0.54 17.57
N VAL A 505 9.15 -0.48 18.66
CA VAL A 505 7.93 -1.24 18.89
C VAL A 505 6.75 -0.29 18.73
N ARG A 506 5.75 -0.73 17.97
CA ARG A 506 4.48 -0.03 17.82
C ARG A 506 3.53 -0.52 18.89
N VAL A 507 2.93 0.41 19.60
CA VAL A 507 1.86 0.16 20.58
C VAL A 507 0.59 0.75 20.01
N TYR A 508 -0.45 -0.06 19.89
CA TYR A 508 -1.79 0.41 19.54
C TYR A 508 -2.71 0.22 20.74
N ALA A 509 -3.58 1.19 20.99
CA ALA A 509 -4.65 1.09 21.97
C ALA A 509 -5.93 1.77 21.48
N GLU A 510 -7.08 1.21 21.84
CA GLU A 510 -8.41 1.80 21.72
C GLU A 510 -9.25 1.47 22.96
N ALA A 511 -10.21 2.33 23.28
CA ALA A 511 -11.14 2.18 24.41
C ALA A 511 -12.43 2.97 24.16
N ALA A 512 -13.39 2.90 25.09
CA ALA A 512 -14.67 3.60 24.96
C ALA A 512 -14.56 5.14 25.00
N THR A 513 -13.54 5.69 25.66
CA THR A 513 -13.36 7.14 25.82
C THR A 513 -11.95 7.57 25.45
N LYS A 514 -11.77 8.85 25.09
CA LYS A 514 -10.46 9.41 24.73
C LYS A 514 -9.47 9.33 25.89
N GLU A 515 -9.93 9.63 27.11
CA GLU A 515 -9.11 9.56 28.32
C GLU A 515 -8.65 8.12 28.60
N ASP A 516 -9.55 7.14 28.50
CA ASP A 516 -9.21 5.72 28.68
C ASP A 516 -8.20 5.25 27.63
N THR A 517 -8.38 5.62 26.36
CA THR A 517 -7.45 5.29 25.29
C THR A 517 -6.07 5.88 25.52
N GLU A 518 -6.01 7.14 25.93
CA GLU A 518 -4.75 7.77 26.30
C GLU A 518 -4.10 7.01 27.44
N ASN A 519 -4.82 6.78 28.55
CA ASN A 519 -4.31 6.06 29.71
C ASN A 519 -3.79 4.67 29.35
N LEU A 520 -4.57 3.85 28.65
CA LEU A 520 -4.21 2.50 28.21
C LEU A 520 -2.98 2.52 27.30
N SER A 521 -2.91 3.45 26.34
CA SER A 521 -1.76 3.54 25.41
C SER A 521 -0.44 3.81 26.15
N TYR A 522 -0.46 4.70 27.15
CA TYR A 522 0.73 5.04 27.93
C TYR A 522 1.10 3.92 28.92
N GLU A 523 0.13 3.27 29.55
CA GLU A 523 0.37 2.11 30.41
C GLU A 523 1.07 0.99 29.62
N VAL A 524 0.54 0.61 28.47
CA VAL A 524 1.16 -0.39 27.59
C VAL A 524 2.52 0.09 27.05
N GLY A 525 2.65 1.38 26.72
CA GLY A 525 3.93 1.97 26.31
C GLY A 525 5.03 1.83 27.38
N LEU A 526 4.70 2.05 28.65
CA LEU A 526 5.60 1.86 29.78
C LEU A 526 5.94 0.37 29.99
N LEU A 527 4.97 -0.54 29.82
CA LEU A 527 5.23 -1.98 29.85
C LEU A 527 6.26 -2.39 28.81
N VAL A 528 6.15 -1.87 27.58
CA VAL A 528 7.15 -2.11 26.51
C VAL A 528 8.51 -1.53 26.90
N GLN A 529 8.58 -0.30 27.41
CA GLN A 529 9.87 0.28 27.83
C GLN A 529 10.57 -0.58 28.89
N ARG A 530 9.80 -1.04 29.89
CA ARG A 530 10.30 -1.83 31.02
C ARG A 530 10.70 -3.25 30.63
N LEU A 531 9.88 -3.93 29.83
CA LEU A 531 10.01 -5.38 29.60
C LEU A 531 10.69 -5.72 28.27
N ALA A 532 10.69 -4.83 27.28
CA ALA A 532 11.25 -5.05 25.95
C ALA A 532 12.50 -4.19 25.66
N GLY A 533 13.22 -3.74 26.69
CA GLY A 533 14.48 -3.03 26.53
C GLY A 533 14.33 -1.65 25.87
N GLY A 534 13.37 -0.86 26.33
CA GLY A 534 13.16 0.52 25.87
C GLY A 534 14.40 1.39 26.03
N VAL A 535 14.59 2.34 25.12
CA VAL A 535 15.68 3.32 25.15
C VAL A 535 15.16 4.75 25.10
N GLY A 536 15.85 5.65 25.80
CA GLY A 536 15.47 7.06 25.92
C GLY A 536 14.76 7.38 27.24
N PRO A 537 14.19 8.59 27.37
CA PRO A 537 13.47 9.00 28.58
C PRO A 537 12.23 8.14 28.79
N GLU A 538 11.83 8.02 30.05
CA GLU A 538 10.57 7.39 30.43
C GLU A 538 9.40 8.09 29.72
N LEU A 539 8.47 7.27 29.22
CA LEU A 539 7.33 7.75 28.47
C LEU A 539 6.37 8.52 29.40
N THR A 540 6.33 9.84 29.25
CA THR A 540 5.41 10.70 30.02
C THR A 540 4.14 11.02 29.24
N LYS A 541 3.00 11.05 29.93
CA LYS A 541 1.77 11.63 29.39
C LYS A 541 1.97 13.14 29.15
N PRO A 542 1.54 13.70 28.01
CA PRO A 542 1.50 15.14 27.82
C PRO A 542 0.64 15.74 28.92
N ASN A 543 1.16 16.73 29.65
CA ASN A 543 0.33 17.47 30.59
C ASN A 543 -0.73 18.23 29.77
N ASN A 544 -2.02 17.99 30.07
CA ASN A 544 -3.17 18.70 29.50
C ASN A 544 -3.20 20.22 29.81
N ALA A 545 -2.07 20.83 30.18
CA ALA A 545 -1.97 22.23 30.58
C ALA A 545 -1.85 23.20 29.39
N HIS A 546 -1.57 22.71 28.18
CA HIS A 546 -1.44 23.56 26.99
C HIS A 546 -1.97 22.86 25.73
N LEU A 547 -3.29 22.83 25.58
CA LEU A 547 -3.97 22.71 24.27
C LEU A 547 -5.05 23.78 24.20
#